data_AF-A0A7C1X1S5-F1
#
_entry.id   AF-A0A7C1X1S5-F1
#
_cell.length_a   1.000
_cell.length_b   1.000
_cell.length_c   1.000
_cell.angle_alpha   90.00
_cell.angle_beta   90.00
_cell.angle_gamma   90.00
#
_symmetry.space_group_name_H-M   'P 1'
#
loop_
_entity.id
_entity.type
_entity.pdbx_description
1 polymer ?
#
loop_
_entity_poly.entity_id
_entity_poly.type
_entity_poly.pdbx_seq_one_letter_code
_entity_poly.pdbx_strand_id
1 'polypeptide(L)'
;MTQHRVRAQLEQLDGSWCHERRLLGVLLRLAFGLAGLCWVPLLWLQMEGASRTAFTLTQYQLYLILLTLWGYDYRRQLRRIECILECATKLQRLPENVTWEDIALCGCADRFDVLRRHPKSRAWFPVAFTWGLLVGAYLWLGRQIAAVIGMLVS
;
A
#
# COMPACT_ATOMS: atom_id res chain seq x y z
N MET A 1 17.92 -11.25 31.87
CA MET A 1 18.43 -11.47 30.49
C MET A 1 17.35 -11.61 29.42
N THR A 2 16.06 -11.68 29.76
CA THR A 2 14.94 -11.92 28.84
C THR A 2 14.41 -10.67 28.13
N GLN A 3 14.36 -9.50 28.79
CA GLN A 3 13.77 -8.28 28.20
C GLN A 3 14.53 -7.71 26.99
N HIS A 4 15.86 -7.77 26.97
CA HIS A 4 16.65 -7.28 25.81
C HIS A 4 16.45 -8.14 24.56
N ARG A 5 16.22 -9.45 24.71
CA ARG A 5 15.91 -10.34 23.57
C ARG A 5 14.49 -10.11 23.03
N VAL A 6 13.52 -9.86 23.92
CA VAL A 6 12.13 -9.57 23.53
C VAL A 6 12.05 -8.26 22.74
N ARG A 7 12.74 -7.20 23.19
CA ARG A 7 12.80 -5.93 22.46
C ARG A 7 13.45 -6.06 21.09
N ALA A 8 14.56 -6.79 21.00
CA ALA A 8 15.24 -7.05 19.74
C ALA A 8 14.37 -7.88 18.78
N GLN A 9 13.59 -8.84 19.28
CA GLN A 9 12.69 -9.65 18.44
C GLN A 9 11.49 -8.86 17.94
N LEU A 10 10.90 -7.99 18.76
CA LEU A 10 9.86 -7.04 18.32
C LEU A 10 10.40 -6.07 17.27
N GLU A 11 11.60 -5.51 17.47
CA GLU A 11 12.27 -4.67 16.48
C GLU A 11 12.60 -5.42 15.18
N GLN A 12 12.86 -6.74 15.24
CA GLN A 12 13.11 -7.57 14.06
C GLN A 12 11.82 -7.93 13.30
N LEU A 13 10.71 -8.14 14.03
CA LEU A 13 9.35 -8.27 13.49
C LEU A 13 8.89 -6.96 12.84
N ASP A 14 9.16 -5.84 13.50
CA ASP A 14 8.73 -4.52 13.08
C ASP A 14 9.61 -3.91 12.00
N GLY A 15 10.93 -4.15 11.98
CA GLY A 15 11.87 -3.36 11.17
C GLY A 15 11.68 -3.50 9.66
N SER A 16 11.66 -4.74 9.16
CA SER A 16 11.45 -5.01 7.72
C SER A 16 10.06 -4.59 7.26
N TRP A 17 9.05 -4.89 8.08
CA TRP A 17 7.65 -4.61 7.77
C TRP A 17 7.33 -3.12 7.82
N CYS A 18 7.78 -2.41 8.86
CA CYS A 18 7.61 -0.97 9.02
C CYS A 18 8.23 -0.25 7.83
N HIS A 19 9.39 -0.73 7.36
CA HIS A 19 10.05 -0.13 6.21
C HIS A 19 9.21 -0.27 4.93
N GLU A 20 8.73 -1.48 4.60
CA GLU A 20 7.90 -1.69 3.40
C GLU A 20 6.58 -0.92 3.46
N ARG A 21 5.93 -0.89 4.61
CA ARG A 21 4.70 -0.12 4.83
C ARG A 21 4.95 1.37 4.69
N ARG A 22 6.06 1.87 5.25
CA ARG A 22 6.45 3.27 5.13
C ARG A 22 6.71 3.63 3.68
N LEU A 23 7.40 2.76 2.93
CA LEU A 23 7.64 2.94 1.51
C LEU A 23 6.33 2.98 0.71
N LEU A 24 5.44 2.01 0.89
CA LEU A 24 4.12 2.02 0.24
C LEU A 24 3.32 3.29 0.59
N GLY A 25 3.34 3.71 1.85
CA GLY A 25 2.68 4.93 2.29
C GLY A 25 3.27 6.20 1.65
N VAL A 26 4.59 6.27 1.48
CA VAL A 26 5.26 7.37 0.76
C VAL A 26 4.86 7.38 -0.71
N LEU A 27 4.96 6.23 -1.39
CA LEU A 27 4.60 6.11 -2.81
C LEU A 27 3.14 6.50 -3.05
N LEU A 28 2.23 6.03 -2.20
CA LEU A 28 0.82 6.36 -2.30
C LEU A 28 0.55 7.86 -2.10
N ARG A 29 1.18 8.50 -1.11
CA ARG A 29 1.06 9.95 -0.88
C ARG A 29 1.61 10.75 -2.06
N LEU A 30 2.74 10.32 -2.64
CA LEU A 30 3.29 10.94 -3.84
C LEU A 30 2.32 10.81 -5.01
N ALA A 31 1.74 9.64 -5.22
CA ALA A 31 0.77 9.42 -6.29
C ALA A 31 -0.50 10.27 -6.09
N PHE A 32 -1.04 10.36 -4.87
CA PHE A 32 -2.17 11.25 -4.56
C PHE A 32 -1.82 12.74 -4.75
N GLY A 33 -0.62 13.16 -4.34
CA GLY A 33 -0.15 14.53 -4.51
C GLY A 33 -0.02 14.90 -5.99
N LEU A 34 0.62 14.05 -6.79
CA LEU A 34 0.77 14.25 -8.23
C LEU A 34 -0.56 14.19 -8.96
N ALA A 35 -1.45 13.26 -8.61
CA ALA A 35 -2.81 13.20 -9.15
C ALA A 35 -3.60 14.49 -8.82
N GLY A 36 -3.46 15.00 -7.60
CA GLY A 36 -4.02 16.29 -7.18
C GLY A 36 -3.50 17.46 -8.02
N LEU A 37 -2.19 17.54 -8.25
CA LEU A 37 -1.59 18.57 -9.09
C LEU A 37 -2.08 18.51 -10.55
N CYS A 38 -2.43 17.33 -11.04
CA CYS A 38 -3.00 17.17 -12.38
C CYS A 38 -4.41 17.78 -12.54
N TRP A 39 -5.05 18.27 -11.47
CA TRP A 39 -6.26 19.10 -11.60
C TRP A 39 -5.97 20.56 -11.96
N VAL A 40 -4.78 21.08 -11.64
CA VAL A 40 -4.42 22.48 -11.94
C VAL A 40 -4.50 22.79 -13.44
N PRO A 41 -4.01 21.92 -14.35
CA PRO A 41 -4.16 22.12 -15.78
C PRO A 41 -5.61 22.29 -16.25
N LEU A 42 -6.60 21.61 -15.64
CA LEU A 42 -8.01 21.82 -16.00
C LEU A 42 -8.48 23.25 -15.74
N LEU A 43 -7.94 23.90 -14.72
CA LEU A 43 -8.27 25.28 -14.35
C LEU A 43 -7.51 26.28 -15.23
N TRP A 44 -6.26 25.96 -15.59
CA TRP A 44 -5.38 26.87 -16.34
C TRP A 44 -5.57 26.77 -17.85
N LEU A 45 -5.58 25.56 -18.42
CA LEU A 45 -5.59 25.31 -19.87
C LEU A 45 -6.95 25.52 -20.53
N GLN A 46 -7.97 25.97 -19.77
CA GLN A 46 -9.34 26.17 -20.26
C GLN A 46 -9.83 25.00 -21.14
N MET A 47 -9.63 23.76 -20.69
CA MET A 47 -10.07 22.60 -21.45
C MET A 47 -11.61 22.62 -21.60
N GLU A 48 -12.10 22.55 -22.84
CA GLU A 48 -13.54 22.59 -23.12
C GLU A 48 -14.08 21.28 -23.72
N GLY A 49 -15.37 21.04 -23.47
CA GLY A 49 -16.12 19.94 -24.09
C GLY A 49 -15.56 18.55 -23.80
N ALA A 50 -15.35 17.77 -24.85
CA ALA A 50 -15.02 16.35 -24.75
C ALA A 50 -13.64 16.08 -24.10
N SER A 51 -12.67 16.98 -24.28
CA SER A 51 -11.31 16.83 -23.73
C SER A 51 -11.32 16.91 -22.20
N ARG A 52 -12.06 17.89 -21.66
CA ARG A 52 -12.27 18.05 -20.21
C ARG A 52 -12.95 16.84 -19.60
N THR A 53 -14.00 16.32 -20.23
CA THR A 53 -14.71 15.14 -19.73
C THR A 53 -13.82 13.91 -19.73
N ALA A 54 -13.08 13.66 -20.81
CA ALA A 54 -12.15 12.53 -20.90
C ALA A 54 -11.04 12.60 -19.85
N PHE A 55 -10.46 13.79 -19.64
CA PHE A 55 -9.43 14.01 -18.64
C PHE A 55 -9.98 13.80 -17.21
N THR A 56 -11.16 14.34 -16.93
CA THR A 56 -11.84 14.21 -15.63
C THR A 56 -12.17 12.75 -15.32
N LEU A 57 -12.68 12.00 -16.30
CA LEU A 57 -12.95 10.57 -16.15
C LEU A 57 -11.65 9.79 -15.84
N THR A 58 -10.57 10.12 -16.55
CA THR A 58 -9.24 9.53 -16.33
C THR A 58 -8.75 9.80 -14.90
N GLN A 59 -8.94 11.03 -14.39
CA GLN A 59 -8.66 11.36 -12.98
C GLN A 59 -9.45 10.47 -12.03
N TYR A 60 -10.77 10.36 -12.20
CA TYR A 60 -11.60 9.54 -11.31
C TYR A 60 -11.19 8.07 -11.30
N GLN A 61 -10.84 7.51 -12.45
CA GLN A 61 -10.31 6.14 -12.56
C GLN A 61 -9.00 5.99 -11.78
N LEU A 62 -8.09 6.97 -11.88
CA LEU A 62 -6.85 6.98 -11.10
C LEU A 62 -7.13 7.04 -9.59
N TYR A 63 -8.02 7.93 -9.13
CA TYR A 63 -8.42 7.99 -7.72
C TYR A 63 -9.04 6.70 -7.23
N LEU A 64 -9.88 6.04 -8.05
CA LEU A 64 -10.47 4.75 -7.70
C LEU A 64 -9.39 3.69 -7.46
N ILE A 65 -8.37 3.63 -8.32
CA ILE A 65 -7.22 2.73 -8.14
C ILE A 65 -6.46 3.06 -6.85
N LEU A 66 -6.13 4.34 -6.63
CA LEU A 66 -5.39 4.78 -5.46
C LEU A 66 -6.15 4.53 -4.15
N LEU A 67 -7.47 4.79 -4.12
CA LEU A 67 -8.34 4.49 -2.98
C LEU A 67 -8.46 2.99 -2.74
N THR A 68 -8.51 2.18 -3.80
CA THR A 68 -8.54 0.72 -3.68
C THR A 68 -7.24 0.21 -3.06
N LEU A 69 -6.09 0.71 -3.51
CA LEU A 69 -4.79 0.36 -2.95
C LEU A 69 -4.67 0.80 -1.48
N TRP A 70 -5.13 2.01 -1.17
CA TRP A 70 -5.16 2.53 0.21
C TRP A 70 -6.06 1.69 1.12
N GLY A 71 -7.30 1.43 0.71
CA GLY A 71 -8.27 0.66 1.47
C GLY A 71 -7.83 -0.80 1.66
N TYR A 72 -7.16 -1.37 0.65
CA TYR A 72 -6.55 -2.68 0.76
C TYR A 72 -5.44 -2.73 1.81
N ASP A 73 -4.50 -1.76 1.81
CA ASP A 73 -3.46 -1.71 2.85
C ASP A 73 -4.06 -1.48 4.24
N TYR A 74 -5.05 -0.59 4.37
CA TYR A 74 -5.75 -0.36 5.63
C TYR A 74 -6.41 -1.64 6.17
N ARG A 75 -7.16 -2.37 5.33
CA ARG A 75 -7.78 -3.65 5.71
C ARG A 75 -6.74 -4.68 6.14
N ARG A 76 -5.58 -4.72 5.47
CA ARG A 76 -4.48 -5.61 5.87
C ARG A 76 -3.88 -5.24 7.21
N GLN A 77 -3.81 -3.96 7.55
CA GLN A 77 -3.33 -3.53 8.88
C GLN A 77 -4.28 -4.05 9.98
N LEU A 78 -5.59 -3.89 9.81
CA LEU A 78 -6.58 -4.42 10.74
C LEU A 78 -6.45 -5.94 10.91
N ARG A 79 -6.44 -6.69 9.81
CA ARG A 79 -6.31 -8.17 9.84
C ARG A 79 -5.02 -8.68 10.46
N ARG A 80 -3.95 -7.88 10.44
CA ARG A 80 -2.68 -8.20 11.09
C ARG A 80 -2.78 -8.06 12.60
N ILE A 81 -3.34 -6.94 13.07
CA ILE A 81 -3.58 -6.72 14.50
C ILE A 81 -4.49 -7.82 15.05
N GLU A 82 -5.58 -8.12 14.33
CA GLU A 82 -6.47 -9.24 14.66
C GLU A 82 -5.71 -10.57 14.75
N CYS A 83 -4.82 -10.87 13.80
CA CYS A 83 -4.06 -12.11 13.88
C CYS A 83 -3.08 -12.13 15.07
N ILE A 84 -2.38 -11.03 15.37
CA ILE A 84 -1.48 -10.98 16.52
C ILE A 84 -2.27 -11.25 17.81
N LEU A 85 -3.46 -10.65 17.95
CA LEU A 85 -4.36 -10.89 19.08
C LEU A 85 -4.83 -12.35 19.13
N GLU A 86 -5.27 -12.92 18.01
CA GLU A 86 -5.69 -14.33 17.93
C GLU A 86 -4.54 -15.28 18.29
N CYS A 87 -3.32 -15.03 17.82
CA CYS A 87 -2.13 -15.80 18.16
C CYS A 87 -1.80 -15.70 19.65
N ALA A 88 -1.85 -14.48 20.20
CA ALA A 88 -1.63 -14.21 21.62
C ALA A 88 -2.62 -14.99 22.50
N THR A 89 -3.92 -14.94 22.16
CA THR A 89 -4.96 -15.68 22.88
C THR A 89 -4.78 -17.19 22.78
N LYS A 90 -4.52 -17.72 21.58
CA LYS A 90 -4.34 -19.17 21.36
C LYS A 90 -3.13 -19.74 22.12
N LEU A 91 -2.05 -18.96 22.20
CA LEU A 91 -0.80 -19.39 22.84
C LEU A 91 -0.71 -18.99 24.31
N GLN A 92 -1.76 -18.35 24.87
CA GLN A 92 -1.79 -17.81 26.22
C GLN A 92 -0.57 -16.92 26.53
N ARG A 93 -0.22 -16.05 25.58
CA ARG A 93 0.89 -15.08 25.69
C ARG A 93 0.36 -13.66 25.55
N LEU A 94 1.10 -12.70 26.09
CA LEU A 94 0.85 -11.29 25.81
C LEU A 94 1.13 -10.99 24.32
N PRO A 95 0.38 -10.08 23.67
CA PRO A 95 0.59 -9.71 22.27
C PRO A 95 2.03 -9.26 21.95
N GLU A 96 2.68 -8.61 22.91
CA GLU A 96 4.07 -8.14 22.82
C GLU A 96 5.08 -9.30 22.74
N ASN A 97 4.70 -10.50 23.18
CA ASN A 97 5.56 -11.69 23.19
C ASN A 97 5.28 -12.64 22.01
N VAL A 98 4.43 -12.25 21.06
CA VAL A 98 4.12 -13.05 19.87
C VAL A 98 5.29 -12.96 18.89
N THR A 99 5.83 -14.13 18.51
CA THR A 99 6.95 -14.23 17.58
C THR A 99 6.51 -14.55 16.15
N TRP A 100 7.40 -14.40 15.16
CA TRP A 100 7.15 -14.85 13.78
C TRP A 100 6.87 -16.34 13.66
N GLU A 101 7.42 -17.15 14.58
CA GLU A 101 7.16 -18.59 14.63
C GLU A 101 5.72 -18.85 15.05
N ASP A 102 5.24 -18.12 16.06
CA ASP A 102 3.85 -18.17 16.52
C ASP A 102 2.88 -17.78 15.40
N ILE A 103 3.19 -16.71 14.66
CA ILE A 103 2.39 -16.23 13.51
C ILE A 103 2.37 -17.27 12.37
N ALA A 104 3.52 -17.89 12.09
CA ALA A 104 3.64 -18.91 11.05
C ALA A 104 2.90 -20.21 11.44
N LEU A 105 3.00 -20.63 12.71
CA LEU A 105 2.26 -21.76 13.25
C LEU A 105 0.74 -21.54 13.17
N CYS A 106 0.29 -20.31 13.39
CA CYS A 106 -1.12 -19.92 13.25
C CYS A 106 -1.56 -19.70 11.80
N GLY A 107 -0.66 -19.84 10.82
CA GLY A 107 -0.98 -19.75 9.39
C GLY A 107 -1.31 -18.34 8.89
N CYS A 108 -0.93 -17.29 9.62
CA CYS A 108 -1.23 -15.89 9.28
C CYS A 108 -0.11 -15.15 8.54
N ALA A 109 0.99 -15.82 8.18
CA ALA A 109 2.18 -15.15 7.65
C ALA A 109 1.90 -14.36 6.35
N ASP A 110 0.92 -14.80 5.56
CA ASP A 110 0.45 -14.15 4.33
C ASP A 110 -0.10 -12.74 4.55
N ARG A 111 -0.68 -12.48 5.72
CA ARG A 111 -1.23 -11.15 6.07
C ARG A 111 -0.17 -10.07 6.10
N PHE A 112 1.10 -10.44 6.25
CA PHE A 112 2.23 -9.52 6.40
C PHE A 112 2.96 -9.18 5.10
N ASP A 113 2.66 -9.85 3.98
CA ASP A 113 3.37 -9.68 2.70
C ASP A 113 3.06 -8.36 1.97
N VAL A 114 3.70 -7.24 2.29
CA VAL A 114 3.31 -5.92 1.71
C VAL A 114 3.85 -5.73 0.30
N LEU A 115 5.15 -5.46 0.16
CA LEU A 115 5.82 -5.28 -1.13
C LEU A 115 6.66 -6.50 -1.49
N ARG A 116 7.07 -7.27 -0.49
CA ARG A 116 7.77 -8.54 -0.66
C ARG A 116 7.03 -9.65 0.05
N ARG A 117 7.22 -10.87 -0.45
CA ARG A 117 6.70 -12.08 0.20
C ARG A 117 7.63 -12.46 1.35
N HIS A 118 7.06 -12.67 2.53
CA HIS A 118 7.79 -13.22 3.65
C HIS A 118 8.15 -14.69 3.38
N PRO A 119 9.33 -15.18 3.79
CA PRO A 119 9.74 -16.58 3.54
C PRO A 119 8.77 -17.62 4.10
N LYS A 120 8.11 -17.30 5.21
CA LYS A 120 7.12 -18.17 5.88
C LYS A 120 5.71 -18.06 5.29
N SER A 121 5.48 -17.15 4.33
CA SER A 121 4.18 -17.03 3.65
C SER A 121 4.09 -17.99 2.47
N ARG A 122 2.90 -18.58 2.30
CA ARG A 122 2.55 -19.45 1.18
C ARG A 122 1.80 -18.72 0.06
N ALA A 123 1.29 -17.51 0.31
CA ALA A 123 0.47 -16.77 -0.64
C ALA A 123 1.33 -15.75 -1.40
N TRP A 124 1.20 -15.73 -2.73
CA TRP A 124 1.86 -14.73 -3.58
C TRP A 124 0.90 -13.62 -4.03
N PHE A 125 -0.41 -13.90 -3.99
CA PHE A 125 -1.45 -13.00 -4.46
C PHE A 125 -1.42 -11.60 -3.81
N PRO A 126 -1.25 -11.44 -2.48
CA PRO A 126 -1.24 -10.12 -1.86
C PRO A 126 -0.16 -9.19 -2.44
N VAL A 127 1.03 -9.74 -2.69
CA VAL A 127 2.16 -8.99 -3.25
C VAL A 127 1.89 -8.63 -4.71
N ALA A 128 1.45 -9.58 -5.52
CA ALA A 128 1.13 -9.35 -6.92
C ALA A 128 -0.01 -8.33 -7.09
N PHE A 129 -1.03 -8.39 -6.23
CA PHE A 129 -2.14 -7.45 -6.24
C PHE A 129 -1.67 -6.03 -5.87
N THR A 130 -0.87 -5.88 -4.81
CA THR A 130 -0.29 -4.59 -4.42
C THR A 130 0.58 -4.00 -5.53
N TRP A 131 1.48 -4.78 -6.14
CA TRP A 131 2.31 -4.32 -7.25
C TRP A 131 1.48 -4.00 -8.49
N GLY A 132 0.49 -4.81 -8.84
CA GLY A 132 -0.38 -4.57 -9.99
C GLY A 132 -1.12 -3.24 -9.89
N LEU A 133 -1.71 -2.94 -8.74
CA LEU A 133 -2.37 -1.65 -8.49
C LEU A 133 -1.38 -0.49 -8.46
N LEU A 134 -0.22 -0.66 -7.82
CA LEU A 134 0.79 0.38 -7.70
C LEU A 134 1.37 0.76 -9.07
N VAL A 135 1.85 -0.22 -9.83
CA VAL A 135 2.38 -0.01 -11.18
C VAL A 135 1.28 0.53 -12.09
N GLY A 136 0.07 -0.03 -12.02
CA GLY A 136 -1.08 0.47 -12.78
C GLY A 136 -1.36 1.94 -12.50
N ALA A 137 -1.36 2.36 -11.22
CA ALA A 137 -1.56 3.75 -10.84
C ALA A 137 -0.47 4.67 -11.39
N TYR A 138 0.81 4.28 -11.28
CA TYR A 138 1.92 5.09 -11.79
C TYR A 138 1.96 5.17 -13.32
N LEU A 139 1.60 4.08 -14.02
CA LEU A 139 1.48 4.11 -15.49
C LEU A 139 0.34 5.03 -15.93
N TRP A 140 -0.81 4.96 -15.26
CA TRP A 140 -1.94 5.86 -15.53
C TRP A 140 -1.59 7.32 -15.26
N LEU A 141 -0.96 7.59 -14.12
CA LEU A 141 -0.48 8.92 -13.76
C LEU A 141 0.53 9.44 -14.79
N GLY A 142 1.51 8.62 -15.20
CA GLY A 142 2.49 8.99 -16.22
C GLY A 142 1.85 9.31 -17.57
N ARG A 143 0.88 8.50 -18.02
CA ARG A 143 0.10 8.77 -19.24
C ARG A 143 -0.64 10.10 -19.16
N GLN A 144 -1.21 10.42 -18.00
CA GLN A 144 -1.95 11.66 -17.79
C GLN A 144 -1.03 12.89 -17.77
N ILE A 145 0.12 12.79 -17.10
CA ILE A 145 1.14 13.85 -17.11
C ILE A 145 1.65 14.08 -18.54
N ALA A 146 1.92 13.02 -19.30
CA ALA A 146 2.36 13.15 -20.68
C ALA A 146 1.30 13.84 -21.56
N ALA A 147 0.02 13.54 -21.35
CA ALA A 147 -1.07 14.23 -22.06
C ALA A 147 -1.11 15.73 -21.72
N VAL A 148 -0.96 16.10 -20.45
CA VAL A 148 -0.89 17.51 -20.02
C VAL A 148 0.30 18.23 -20.63
N ILE A 149 1.48 17.62 -20.60
CA ILE A 149 2.71 18.20 -21.18
C ILE A 149 2.54 18.37 -22.70
N GLY A 150 1.98 17.37 -23.38
CA GLY A 150 1.69 17.46 -24.82
C GLY A 150 0.80 18.65 -25.16
N MET A 151 -0.22 18.93 -24.34
CA MET A 151 -1.12 20.09 -24.50
C MET A 151 -0.46 21.44 -24.20
N LEU A 152 0.60 21.46 -23.39
CA LEU A 152 1.34 22.70 -23.08
C LEU A 152 2.34 23.08 -24.18
N VAL A 153 2.80 22.10 -24.95
CA VAL A 153 3.81 22.29 -26.01
C VAL A 153 3.17 22.54 -27.38
N SER A 154 1.93 22.09 -27.57
CA SER A 154 1.12 22.33 -28.78
C SER A 154 0.47 23.70 -28.79
#